data_AF-A0A955Q4W1-F1
#
_entry.id   AF-A0A955Q4W1-F1
#
_cell.length_a   1.000
_cell.length_b   1.000
_cell.length_c   1.000
_cell.angle_alpha   90.00
_cell.angle_beta   90.00
_cell.angle_gamma   90.00
#
_symmetry.space_group_name_H-M   'P 1'
#
loop_
_entity.id
_entity.type
_entity.pdbx_description
1 polymer ?
#
loop_
_entity_poly.entity_id
_entity_poly.type
_entity_poly.pdbx_seq_one_letter_code
_entity_poly.pdbx_strand_id
1 'polypeptide(L)'
;MADKVRASQQENFPLLYRVSLGSPIGIDGYFLRHFGLSFPQFRNAVIETRTDQDLEQWFLGQPEVHSLTISTWNNFAPKLGTPGHPVSFLRHLIKWFVYPKSIKHPVNSLFEMIEQDEAR
;
A
#
# COMPACT_ATOMS: atom_id res chain seq x y z
N MET A 1 -2.15 0.41 -4.53
CA MET A 1 -1.34 1.65 -4.49
C MET A 1 -1.45 2.45 -5.79
N ALA A 2 -1.27 1.84 -6.96
CA ALA A 2 -1.40 2.52 -8.26
C ALA A 2 -2.72 3.30 -8.42
N ASP A 3 -3.86 2.67 -8.07
CA ASP A 3 -5.16 3.36 -8.15
C ASP A 3 -5.28 4.52 -7.17
N LYS A 4 -4.64 4.46 -6.00
CA LYS A 4 -4.58 5.59 -5.07
C LYS A 4 -3.79 6.75 -5.66
N VAL A 5 -2.70 6.47 -6.38
CA VAL A 5 -1.93 7.49 -7.11
C VAL A 5 -2.76 8.10 -8.24
N ARG A 6 -3.46 7.29 -9.05
CA ARG A 6 -4.36 7.76 -10.10
C ARG A 6 -5.50 8.62 -9.54
N ALA A 7 -6.17 8.13 -8.50
CA ALA A 7 -7.25 8.83 -7.83
C ALA A 7 -6.77 10.14 -7.17
N SER A 8 -5.54 10.19 -6.65
CA SER A 8 -4.98 11.42 -6.08
C SER A 8 -4.80 12.56 -7.09
N GLN A 9 -4.82 12.28 -8.40
CA GLN A 9 -4.82 13.31 -9.43
C GLN A 9 -6.19 14.00 -9.57
N GLN A 10 -7.25 13.44 -8.98
CA GLN A 10 -8.57 14.05 -8.97
C GLN A 10 -8.67 15.08 -7.82
N GLU A 11 -9.37 16.18 -8.09
CA GLU A 11 -9.54 17.29 -7.12
C GLU A 11 -10.20 16.81 -5.82
N ASN A 12 -11.11 15.84 -5.90
CA ASN A 12 -11.91 15.31 -4.79
C ASN A 12 -11.24 14.18 -3.98
N PHE A 13 -9.94 13.95 -4.14
CA PHE A 13 -9.27 12.91 -3.36
C PHE A 13 -9.16 13.30 -1.87
N PRO A 14 -9.68 12.48 -0.93
CA PRO A 14 -9.75 12.89 0.46
C PRO A 14 -8.37 13.15 1.08
N LEU A 15 -8.28 14.22 1.89
CA LEU A 15 -7.02 14.72 2.44
C LEU A 15 -6.27 13.69 3.29
N LEU A 16 -7.00 12.88 4.07
CA LEU A 16 -6.40 11.80 4.88
C LEU A 16 -5.70 10.74 4.01
N TYR A 17 -6.34 10.35 2.89
CA TYR A 17 -5.73 9.42 1.94
C TYR A 17 -4.50 10.04 1.27
N ARG A 18 -4.55 11.34 0.95
CA ARG A 18 -3.44 12.12 0.36
C ARG A 18 -2.20 12.13 1.27
N VAL A 19 -2.39 12.33 2.58
CA VAL A 19 -1.31 12.35 3.57
C VAL A 19 -0.73 10.95 3.83
N SER A 20 -1.55 9.91 3.73
CA SER A 20 -1.11 8.53 3.93
C SER A 20 -0.43 7.89 2.71
N LEU A 21 -0.67 8.43 1.51
CA LEU A 21 -0.20 7.87 0.25
C LEU A 21 1.33 7.92 0.18
N GLY A 22 1.97 6.76 0.00
CA GLY A 22 3.44 6.69 -0.01
C GLY A 22 4.09 6.90 1.36
N SER A 23 3.32 6.87 2.44
CA SER A 23 3.83 7.06 3.80
C SER A 23 4.90 6.01 4.14
N PRO A 24 6.10 6.41 4.62
CA PRO A 24 7.20 5.48 4.93
C PRO A 24 6.88 4.46 6.02
N ILE A 25 5.87 4.75 6.86
CA ILE A 25 5.49 3.93 8.01
C ILE A 25 4.27 3.03 7.73
N GLY A 26 3.64 3.18 6.56
CA GLY A 26 2.49 2.36 6.12
C GLY A 26 2.88 1.26 5.12
N ILE A 27 1.90 0.49 4.66
CA ILE A 27 2.11 -0.61 3.69
C ILE A 27 2.84 -0.11 2.43
N ASP A 28 2.45 1.06 1.93
CA ASP A 28 3.09 1.70 0.76
C ASP A 28 4.60 1.90 1.00
N GLY A 29 5.01 2.39 2.17
CA GLY A 29 6.42 2.58 2.53
C GLY A 29 7.19 1.26 2.64
N TYR A 30 6.59 0.22 3.21
CA TYR A 30 7.21 -1.11 3.25
C TYR A 30 7.35 -1.73 1.86
N PHE A 31 6.34 -1.56 1.00
CA PHE A 31 6.40 -2.03 -0.39
C PHE A 31 7.53 -1.33 -1.16
N LEU A 32 7.56 0.01 -1.11
CA LEU A 32 8.56 0.81 -1.80
C LEU A 32 9.97 0.46 -1.32
N ARG A 33 10.17 0.34 0.00
CA ARG A 33 11.45 -0.07 0.57
C ARG A 33 11.87 -1.48 0.15
N HIS A 34 10.93 -2.43 0.14
CA HIS A 34 11.21 -3.83 -0.21
C HIS A 34 11.70 -3.97 -1.66
N PHE A 35 11.18 -3.16 -2.58
CA PHE A 35 11.56 -3.17 -3.99
C PHE A 35 12.57 -2.08 -4.37
N GLY A 36 13.18 -1.41 -3.39
CA GLY A 36 14.19 -0.37 -3.65
C GLY A 36 13.67 0.87 -4.41
N LEU A 37 12.36 1.15 -4.32
CA LEU A 37 11.71 2.24 -5.02
C LEU A 37 11.52 3.46 -4.12
N SER A 38 11.58 4.64 -4.71
CA SER A 38 11.11 5.87 -4.04
C SER A 38 9.65 6.15 -4.41
N PHE A 39 8.90 6.80 -3.51
CA PHE A 39 7.52 7.19 -3.80
C PHE A 39 7.41 8.13 -5.02
N PRO A 40 8.28 9.16 -5.21
CA PRO A 40 8.25 9.99 -6.40
C PRO A 40 8.47 9.20 -7.70
N GLN A 41 9.40 8.25 -7.69
CA GLN A 41 9.68 7.37 -8.84
C GLN A 41 8.46 6.52 -9.20
N PHE A 42 7.85 5.85 -8.21
CA PHE A 42 6.64 5.07 -8.42
C PHE A 42 5.48 5.95 -8.89
N ARG A 43 5.28 7.12 -8.27
CA ARG A 43 4.23 8.07 -8.65
C ARG A 43 4.36 8.50 -10.11
N ASN A 44 5.57 8.87 -10.54
CA ASN A 44 5.81 9.30 -11.91
C ASN A 44 5.53 8.16 -12.89
N ALA A 45 5.98 6.94 -12.58
CA ALA A 45 5.69 5.77 -13.40
C ALA A 45 4.18 5.53 -13.57
N VAL A 46 3.39 5.64 -12.48
CA VAL A 46 1.92 5.51 -12.56
C VAL A 46 1.27 6.61 -13.41
N ILE A 47 1.82 7.82 -13.41
CA ILE A 47 1.30 8.94 -14.22
C ILE A 47 1.67 8.77 -15.70
N GLU A 48 2.87 8.26 -15.98
CA GLU A 48 3.39 8.08 -17.34
C GLU A 48 2.80 6.83 -18.03
N THR A 49 2.47 5.80 -17.25
CA THR A 49 1.89 4.54 -17.76
C THR A 49 0.37 4.66 -17.89
N ARG A 50 -0.15 4.26 -19.06
CA ARG A 50 -1.60 4.38 -19.36
C ARG A 50 -2.38 3.15 -18.93
N THR A 51 -1.73 2.00 -18.83
CA THR A 51 -2.34 0.72 -18.48
C THR A 51 -1.63 0.04 -17.32
N ASP A 52 -2.31 -0.88 -16.64
CA ASP A 52 -1.68 -1.71 -15.61
C ASP A 52 -0.57 -2.59 -16.18
N GLN A 53 -0.72 -3.03 -17.43
CA GLN A 53 0.29 -3.82 -18.10
C GLN A 53 1.59 -3.02 -18.33
N ASP A 54 1.48 -1.76 -18.76
CA ASP A 54 2.66 -0.88 -18.93
C ASP A 54 3.36 -0.63 -17.59
N LEU A 55 2.56 -0.43 -16.52
CA LEU A 55 3.08 -0.25 -15.16
C LEU A 55 3.76 -1.51 -14.63
N GLU A 56 3.18 -2.68 -14.91
CA GLU A 56 3.78 -3.97 -14.57
C GLU A 56 5.12 -4.15 -15.28
N GLN A 57 5.19 -3.88 -16.59
CA GLN A 57 6.45 -3.95 -17.35
C GLN A 57 7.50 -2.99 -16.79
N TRP A 58 7.12 -1.76 -16.48
CA TRP A 58 8.01 -0.80 -15.81
C TRP A 58 8.51 -1.32 -14.46
N PHE A 59 7.62 -1.92 -13.66
CA PHE A 59 7.95 -2.44 -12.34
C PHE A 59 8.90 -3.65 -12.44
N LEU A 60 8.64 -4.58 -13.35
CA LEU A 60 9.51 -5.73 -13.61
C LEU A 60 10.88 -5.33 -14.18
N GLY A 61 11.00 -4.15 -14.78
CA GLY A 61 12.26 -3.59 -15.24
C GLY A 61 13.14 -2.98 -14.15
N GLN A 62 12.70 -2.93 -12.89
CA GLN A 62 13.47 -2.33 -11.80
C GLN A 62 14.53 -3.32 -11.26
N PRO A 63 15.74 -2.85 -10.88
CA PRO A 63 16.87 -3.72 -10.52
C PRO A 63 16.57 -4.74 -9.39
N GLU A 64 15.79 -4.33 -8.40
CA GLU A 64 15.46 -5.16 -7.23
C GLU A 64 14.18 -6.00 -7.42
N VAL A 65 13.52 -5.90 -8.56
CA VAL A 65 12.28 -6.60 -8.85
C VAL A 65 12.58 -7.88 -9.63
N HIS A 66 12.55 -9.00 -8.93
CA HIS A 66 12.74 -10.33 -9.50
C HIS A 66 11.87 -11.36 -8.78
N SER A 67 11.77 -12.57 -9.33
CA SER A 67 10.85 -13.61 -8.85
C SER A 67 10.97 -13.91 -7.35
N LEU A 68 12.21 -13.95 -6.84
CA LEU A 68 12.48 -14.15 -5.42
C LEU A 68 12.01 -12.98 -4.53
N THR A 69 12.26 -11.73 -4.91
CA THR A 69 11.80 -10.57 -4.12
C THR A 69 10.28 -10.44 -4.15
N ILE A 70 9.64 -10.73 -5.28
CA ILE A 70 8.19 -10.80 -5.42
C ILE A 70 7.60 -11.89 -4.51
N SER A 71 8.15 -13.11 -4.57
CA SER A 71 7.69 -14.22 -3.72
C SER A 71 7.86 -13.90 -2.23
N THR A 72 8.99 -13.29 -1.86
CA THR A 72 9.25 -12.86 -0.48
C THR A 72 8.22 -11.83 -0.03
N TRP A 73 7.93 -10.84 -0.86
CA TRP A 73 6.89 -9.84 -0.58
C TRP A 73 5.52 -10.48 -0.41
N ASN A 74 5.10 -11.36 -1.33
CA ASN A 74 3.79 -12.00 -1.29
C ASN A 74 3.60 -12.86 -0.03
N ASN A 75 4.67 -13.43 0.53
CA ASN A 75 4.64 -14.16 1.80
C ASN A 75 4.65 -13.25 3.03
N PHE A 76 5.22 -12.05 2.92
CA PHE A 76 5.41 -11.11 4.02
C PHE A 76 4.28 -10.09 4.15
N ALA A 77 3.82 -9.51 3.04
CA ALA A 77 2.86 -8.42 3.00
C ALA A 77 1.55 -8.74 3.73
N PRO A 78 0.93 -9.94 3.59
CA PRO A 78 -0.28 -10.28 4.32
C PRO A 78 -0.10 -10.29 5.85
N LYS A 79 1.14 -10.45 6.33
CA LYS A 79 1.47 -10.47 7.76
C LYS A 79 1.65 -9.06 8.34
N LEU A 80 1.73 -8.02 7.51
CA LEU A 80 1.84 -6.63 7.99
C LEU A 80 0.62 -6.27 8.86
N GLY A 81 0.89 -5.73 10.06
CA GLY A 81 -0.15 -5.41 11.04
C GLY A 81 -0.60 -6.56 11.94
N THR A 82 -0.09 -7.78 11.76
CA THR A 82 -0.29 -8.89 12.71
C THR A 82 0.64 -8.73 13.93
N PRO A 83 0.30 -9.27 15.12
CA PRO A 83 1.17 -9.19 16.30
C PRO A 83 2.57 -9.74 16.02
N GLY A 84 3.61 -9.01 16.43
CA GLY A 84 5.01 -9.38 16.17
C GLY A 84 5.53 -8.97 14.78
N HIS A 85 4.69 -8.43 13.90
CA HIS A 85 5.08 -7.92 12.59
C HIS A 85 5.03 -6.38 12.54
N PRO A 86 5.75 -5.76 11.58
CA PRO A 86 5.75 -4.32 11.44
C PRO A 86 4.35 -3.74 11.25
N VAL A 87 4.18 -2.46 11.63
CA VAL A 87 2.91 -1.72 11.56
C VAL A 87 1.82 -2.25 12.52
N SER A 88 2.07 -3.26 13.35
CA SER A 88 1.10 -3.75 14.35
C SER A 88 0.74 -2.71 15.42
N PHE A 89 1.68 -1.88 15.85
CA PHE A 89 1.41 -0.77 16.77
C PHE A 89 0.57 0.34 16.10
N LEU A 90 0.88 0.65 14.84
CA LEU A 90 0.13 1.62 14.03
C LEU A 90 -1.31 1.16 13.79
N ARG A 91 -1.54 -0.14 13.69
CA ARG A 91 -2.89 -0.72 13.56
C ARG A 91 -3.82 -0.32 14.71
N HIS A 92 -3.32 -0.25 15.94
CA HIS A 92 -4.12 0.17 17.11
C HIS A 92 -4.56 1.63 17.05
N LEU A 93 -3.80 2.48 16.34
CA LEU A 93 -4.14 3.89 16.09
C LEU A 93 -5.05 4.01 14.86
N ILE A 94 -4.70 3.35 13.76
CA ILE A 94 -5.41 3.46 12.47
C ILE A 94 -6.84 2.91 12.56
N LYS A 95 -7.11 1.88 13.38
CA LYS A 95 -8.48 1.36 13.59
C LYS A 95 -9.46 2.41 14.11
N TRP A 96 -8.98 3.39 14.89
CA TRP A 96 -9.82 4.42 15.50
C TRP A 96 -10.07 5.61 14.59
N PHE A 97 -9.10 5.96 13.75
CA PHE A 97 -9.15 7.21 12.96
C PHE A 97 -9.46 7.00 11.47
N VAL A 98 -9.12 5.85 10.90
CA VAL A 98 -9.20 5.62 9.45
C VAL A 98 -10.20 4.51 9.10
N TYR A 99 -10.23 3.42 9.87
CA TYR A 99 -11.11 2.26 9.59
C TYR A 99 -12.04 1.94 10.77
N PRO A 100 -13.02 2.81 11.10
CA PRO A 100 -13.90 2.59 12.24
C PRO A 100 -14.74 1.31 12.11
N LYS A 101 -14.95 0.80 10.88
CA LYS A 101 -15.59 -0.51 10.64
C LYS A 101 -14.82 -1.68 11.25
N SER A 102 -13.50 -1.60 11.32
CA SER A 102 -12.64 -2.63 11.92
C SER A 102 -12.74 -2.70 13.45
N ILE A 103 -13.39 -1.70 14.09
CA ILE A 103 -13.76 -1.76 15.51
C ILE A 103 -14.97 -2.67 15.72
N LYS A 104 -15.93 -2.66 14.78
CA LYS A 104 -17.13 -3.49 14.83
C LYS A 104 -16.85 -4.94 14.41
N HIS A 105 -15.95 -5.15 13.46
CA HIS A 105 -15.49 -6.48 13.04
C HIS A 105 -13.97 -6.56 13.15
N PRO A 106 -13.43 -7.15 14.23
CA PRO A 106 -12.00 -7.26 14.42
C PRO A 106 -11.40 -8.20 13.37
N VAL A 107 -10.45 -7.69 12.60
CA VAL A 107 -9.63 -8.48 11.67
C VAL A 107 -8.24 -8.74 12.26
N ASN A 108 -7.34 -9.44 11.60
CA ASN A 108 -6.01 -9.83 12.11
C ASN A 108 -4.84 -9.15 11.40
N SER A 109 -5.03 -8.59 10.20
CA SER A 109 -3.99 -7.86 9.46
C SER A 109 -4.44 -6.46 9.04
N LEU A 110 -3.50 -5.61 8.62
CA LEU A 110 -3.85 -4.32 8.00
C LEU A 110 -4.44 -4.48 6.60
N PHE A 111 -4.05 -5.53 5.88
CA PHE A 111 -4.65 -5.85 4.57
C PHE A 111 -6.14 -6.16 4.71
N GLU A 112 -6.51 -6.98 5.69
CA GLU A 112 -7.93 -7.29 5.97
C GLU A 112 -8.70 -6.03 6.41
N MET A 113 -8.07 -5.08 7.12
CA MET A 113 -8.71 -3.81 7.49
C MET A 113 -9.03 -2.96 6.26
N ILE A 114 -8.11 -2.91 5.30
CA ILE A 114 -8.27 -2.20 4.03
C ILE A 114 -9.35 -2.88 3.19
N GLU A 115 -9.28 -4.21 3.06
CA GLU A 115 -10.24 -5.01 2.31
C GLU A 115 -11.66 -4.84 2.88
N GLN A 116 -11.83 -4.82 4.20
CA GLN A 116 -13.15 -4.59 4.82
C GLN A 116 -13.70 -3.17 4.59
N ASP A 117 -12.84 -2.17 4.40
CA ASP A 117 -13.28 -0.81 4.09
C ASP A 117 -13.62 -0.63 2.61
N GLU A 118 -12.82 -1.26 1.73
CA GLU A 118 -12.98 -1.24 0.27
C GLU A 118 -14.09 -2.18 -0.22
N ALA A 119 -14.35 -3.28 0.49
CA ALA A 119 -15.52 -4.13 0.30
C ALA A 119 -16.77 -3.38 0.81
N ARG A 120 -17.55 -2.86 -0.15
CA ARG A 120 -18.85 -2.24 0.11
C ARG A 120 -19.83 -3.23 0.73
#